data_AF-A0A8I1U5G6-F1
#
_entry.id   AF-A0A8I1U5G6-F1
#
_cell.length_a   1.000
_cell.length_b   1.000
_cell.length_c   1.000
_cell.angle_alpha   90.00
_cell.angle_beta   90.00
_cell.angle_gamma   90.00
#
_symmetry.space_group_name_H-M   'P 1'
#
loop_
_entity.id
_entity.type
_entity.pdbx_description
1 polymer ?
#
loop_
_entity_poly.entity_id
_entity_poly.type
_entity_poly.pdbx_seq_one_letter_code
_entity_poly.pdbx_strand_id
1 'polypeptide(L)'
;MRLSDKKASHEGLWVSDLHQHTAWAGTMLRFRRSRRIREAWPVQQEQSLSTRPSTTPFGVQRKLARQRVAHHWADLQRWRSKTLQIRALGAYRHQSAEAFAAGDDQLAALRSEIDQARRAFLIEMDDIRDMPAVVDYLGALDRLLK
;
A
#
# COMPACT_ATOMS: atom_id res chain seq x y z
N MET A 1 -38.03 56.63 15.05
CA MET A 1 -36.75 57.38 15.00
C MET A 1 -35.66 56.37 14.64
N ARG A 2 -34.82 56.71 13.64
CA ARG A 2 -33.71 55.94 13.05
C ARG A 2 -34.04 54.88 11.98
N LEU A 3 -34.14 55.40 10.76
CA LEU A 3 -33.63 54.79 9.52
C LEU A 3 -32.10 54.59 9.62
N SER A 4 -31.60 53.48 9.07
CA SER A 4 -30.22 53.18 8.60
C SER A 4 -30.06 51.65 8.62
N ASP A 5 -29.48 50.95 7.65
CA ASP A 5 -28.81 51.35 6.43
C ASP A 5 -28.82 50.19 5.42
N LYS A 6 -28.83 50.56 4.14
CA LYS A 6 -28.59 49.69 2.98
C LYS A 6 -27.08 49.64 2.71
N LYS A 7 -26.68 48.73 1.81
CA LYS A 7 -25.40 48.65 1.06
C LYS A 7 -24.28 47.89 1.78
N ALA A 8 -23.40 47.17 1.09
CA ALA A 8 -23.26 46.88 -0.34
C ALA A 8 -22.37 45.64 -0.51
N SER A 9 -22.57 44.98 -1.65
CA SER A 9 -21.63 44.09 -2.33
C SER A 9 -20.21 44.63 -2.32
N HIS A 10 -19.23 43.73 -2.19
CA HIS A 10 -17.96 43.91 -2.84
C HIS A 10 -17.52 42.57 -3.44
N GLU A 11 -17.72 42.47 -4.75
CA GLU A 11 -16.94 41.61 -5.61
C GLU A 11 -15.46 42.01 -5.52
N GLY A 12 -14.59 41.01 -5.58
CA GLY A 12 -13.15 41.16 -5.53
C GLY A 12 -12.46 40.02 -6.27
N LEU A 13 -12.77 39.90 -7.56
CA LEU A 13 -11.90 39.28 -8.57
C LEU A 13 -10.52 39.95 -8.53
N TRP A 14 -9.42 39.24 -8.32
CA TRP A 14 -8.12 39.53 -8.98
C TRP A 14 -7.20 38.28 -8.98
N VAL A 15 -7.04 37.72 -10.18
CA VAL A 15 -5.75 37.38 -10.83
C VAL A 15 -4.87 36.28 -10.20
N SER A 16 -4.96 35.13 -10.86
CA SER A 16 -3.90 34.38 -11.56
C SER A 16 -2.42 34.59 -11.23
N ASP A 17 -1.73 33.45 -11.33
CA ASP A 17 -0.37 33.27 -11.87
C ASP A 17 0.80 33.47 -10.90
N LEU A 18 1.34 32.34 -10.44
CA LEU A 18 2.77 32.23 -10.24
C LEU A 18 3.23 30.81 -10.58
N HIS A 19 3.52 30.61 -11.86
CA HIS A 19 4.54 29.69 -12.31
C HIS A 19 5.80 29.83 -11.44
N GLN A 20 6.35 28.71 -10.97
CA GLN A 20 7.79 28.50 -11.06
C GLN A 20 8.13 27.01 -11.04
N HIS A 21 8.40 26.52 -12.25
CA HIS A 21 9.20 25.34 -12.54
C HIS A 21 10.49 25.33 -11.71
N THR A 22 10.70 24.28 -10.92
CA THR A 22 12.03 23.92 -10.43
C THR A 22 12.56 22.77 -11.28
N ALA A 23 13.23 23.15 -12.37
CA ALA A 23 14.10 22.27 -13.12
C ALA A 23 15.33 21.93 -12.28
N TRP A 24 15.53 20.64 -11.96
CA TRP A 24 16.80 20.14 -11.45
C TRP A 24 17.49 19.37 -12.56
N ALA A 25 18.40 20.07 -13.23
CA ALA A 25 19.43 19.51 -14.09
C ALA A 25 20.68 19.24 -13.24
N GLY A 26 21.26 18.04 -13.41
CA GLY A 26 22.52 17.62 -12.79
C GLY A 26 22.43 16.12 -12.48
N THR A 27 23.29 15.22 -12.95
CA THR A 27 24.64 15.36 -13.46
C THR A 27 24.95 14.12 -14.29
N MET A 28 25.66 14.33 -15.39
CA MET A 28 26.18 13.27 -16.25
C MET A 28 27.10 12.33 -15.48
N LEU A 29 26.85 11.02 -15.56
CA LEU A 29 27.92 10.03 -15.38
C LEU A 29 28.02 9.19 -16.67
N ARG A 30 28.92 9.64 -17.54
CA ARG A 30 29.36 8.88 -18.71
C ARG A 30 30.28 7.76 -18.23
N PHE A 31 29.81 6.52 -18.22
CA PHE A 31 30.70 5.37 -18.18
C PHE A 31 30.95 4.88 -19.60
N ARG A 32 32.11 5.29 -20.16
CA ARG A 32 32.71 4.71 -21.37
C ARG A 32 33.69 3.62 -20.96
N ARG A 33 33.41 2.37 -21.29
CA ARG A 33 34.37 1.32 -21.68
C ARG A 33 33.63 0.41 -22.67
N SER A 34 33.93 0.41 -23.98
CA SER A 34 35.05 -0.31 -24.63
C SER A 34 35.10 -1.77 -24.19
N ARG A 35 35.07 -2.81 -25.03
CA ARG A 35 35.27 -2.99 -26.47
C ARG A 35 34.60 -4.33 -26.85
N ARG A 36 34.33 -4.45 -28.15
CA ARG A 36 33.95 -5.65 -28.91
C ARG A 36 34.58 -6.95 -28.40
N ILE A 37 33.77 -8.00 -28.32
CA ILE A 37 34.14 -9.30 -28.89
C ILE A 37 33.04 -9.65 -29.88
N ARG A 38 33.46 -9.79 -31.13
CA ARG A 38 32.66 -10.16 -32.28
C ARG A 38 33.00 -11.63 -32.52
N GLU A 39 32.20 -12.53 -32.01
CA GLU A 39 32.25 -13.94 -32.39
C GLU A 39 30.92 -14.29 -33.04
N ALA A 40 30.99 -14.44 -34.36
CA ALA A 40 29.95 -15.02 -35.17
C ALA A 40 30.10 -16.53 -35.09
N TRP A 41 29.05 -17.25 -34.69
CA TRP A 41 28.81 -18.65 -35.05
C TRP A 41 27.36 -19.03 -34.68
N PRO A 42 26.81 -20.11 -35.28
CA PRO A 42 25.94 -20.05 -36.44
C PRO A 42 24.45 -20.16 -36.09
N VAL A 43 23.64 -19.89 -37.11
CA VAL A 43 22.21 -20.17 -37.19
C VAL A 43 21.94 -21.65 -36.88
N GLN A 44 21.30 -21.91 -35.73
CA GLN A 44 20.42 -23.06 -35.57
C GLN A 44 19.01 -22.54 -35.30
N GLN A 45 18.23 -22.55 -36.38
CA GLN A 45 16.78 -22.68 -36.34
C GLN A 45 16.43 -23.95 -35.57
N GLU A 46 16.27 -23.86 -34.26
CA GLU A 46 15.46 -24.81 -33.53
C GLU A 46 14.24 -24.05 -33.01
N GLN A 47 13.20 -24.15 -33.83
CA GLN A 47 11.81 -24.19 -33.43
C GLN A 47 11.53 -23.43 -32.14
N SER A 48 11.09 -22.18 -32.31
CA SER A 48 10.24 -21.48 -31.36
C SER A 48 9.01 -22.35 -31.08
N LEU A 49 9.17 -23.40 -30.27
CA LEU A 49 8.11 -24.02 -29.51
C LEU A 49 7.59 -22.88 -28.66
N SER A 50 6.57 -22.22 -29.21
CA SER A 50 5.66 -21.35 -28.51
C SER A 50 5.25 -22.13 -27.28
N THR A 51 6.00 -21.92 -26.21
CA THR A 51 5.77 -22.49 -24.90
C THR A 51 4.59 -21.67 -24.39
N ARG A 52 3.40 -21.98 -24.93
CA ARG A 52 2.17 -21.66 -24.25
C ARG A 52 2.38 -22.21 -22.86
N PRO A 53 2.41 -21.37 -21.81
CA PRO A 53 2.57 -21.89 -20.46
C PRO A 53 1.43 -22.88 -20.30
N SER A 54 1.76 -24.18 -20.24
CA SER A 54 0.80 -25.21 -19.88
C SER A 54 0.23 -24.72 -18.56
N THR A 55 -1.01 -24.26 -18.58
CA THR A 55 -1.64 -23.62 -17.43
C THR A 55 -1.81 -24.70 -16.38
N THR A 56 -0.76 -24.93 -15.58
CA THR A 56 -0.81 -25.93 -14.54
C THR A 56 -1.87 -25.47 -13.54
N PRO A 57 -2.69 -26.39 -13.03
CA PRO A 57 -3.77 -26.03 -12.10
C PRO A 57 -3.25 -25.21 -10.90
N PHE A 58 -2.01 -25.49 -10.47
CA PHE A 58 -1.29 -24.73 -9.45
C PHE A 58 -1.04 -23.25 -9.83
N GLY A 59 -0.66 -22.97 -11.09
CA GLY A 59 -0.45 -21.61 -11.57
C GLY A 59 -1.73 -20.78 -11.56
N VAL A 60 -2.87 -21.41 -11.89
CA VAL A 60 -4.20 -20.77 -11.85
C VAL A 60 -4.60 -20.42 -10.41
N GLN A 61 -4.50 -21.39 -9.50
CA GLN A 61 -4.85 -21.19 -8.09
C GLN A 61 -3.98 -20.12 -7.43
N ARG A 62 -2.68 -20.09 -7.74
CA ARG A 62 -1.77 -19.06 -7.23
C ARG A 62 -2.16 -17.66 -7.72
N LYS A 63 -2.57 -17.52 -8.99
CA LYS A 63 -3.02 -16.24 -9.54
C LYS A 63 -4.34 -15.81 -8.89
N LEU A 64 -5.29 -16.73 -8.75
CA LEU A 64 -6.57 -16.50 -8.09
C LEU A 64 -6.37 -16.03 -6.65
N ALA A 65 -5.52 -16.72 -5.88
CA ALA A 65 -5.21 -16.36 -4.50
C ALA A 65 -4.66 -14.93 -4.38
N ARG A 66 -3.72 -14.55 -5.25
CA ARG A 66 -3.18 -13.18 -5.28
C ARG A 66 -4.26 -12.14 -5.58
N GLN A 67 -5.15 -12.43 -6.52
CA GLN A 67 -6.24 -11.52 -6.87
C GLN A 67 -7.22 -11.34 -5.71
N ARG A 68 -7.64 -12.44 -5.08
CA ARG A 68 -8.55 -12.40 -3.92
C ARG A 68 -7.92 -11.67 -2.74
N VAL A 69 -6.68 -12.02 -2.37
CA VAL A 69 -5.92 -11.36 -1.30
C VAL A 69 -5.73 -9.85 -1.57
N ALA A 70 -5.54 -9.44 -2.82
CA ALA A 70 -5.29 -8.03 -3.16
C ALA A 70 -6.42 -7.10 -2.67
N HIS A 71 -7.67 -7.56 -2.65
CA HIS A 71 -8.80 -6.78 -2.15
C HIS A 71 -8.69 -6.42 -0.67
N HIS A 72 -8.02 -7.25 0.13
CA HIS A 72 -7.86 -7.05 1.58
C HIS A 72 -6.57 -6.31 1.95
N TRP A 73 -5.71 -6.01 0.98
CA TRP A 73 -4.40 -5.39 1.25
C TRP A 73 -4.54 -3.95 1.78
N ALA A 74 -5.57 -3.23 1.32
CA ALA A 74 -5.86 -1.88 1.80
C ALA A 74 -6.19 -1.86 3.29
N ASP A 75 -6.99 -2.82 3.78
CA ASP A 75 -7.34 -2.94 5.19
C ASP A 75 -6.12 -3.25 6.05
N LEU A 76 -5.24 -4.14 5.59
CA LEU A 76 -3.99 -4.45 6.28
C LEU A 76 -3.10 -3.21 6.45
N GLN A 77 -2.95 -2.39 5.40
CA GLN A 77 -2.17 -1.15 5.49
C GLN A 77 -2.83 -0.14 6.43
N ARG A 78 -4.16 -0.05 6.41
CA ARG A 78 -4.94 0.80 7.33
C ARG A 78 -4.68 0.39 8.78
N TRP A 79 -4.81 -0.89 9.12
CA TRP A 79 -4.59 -1.39 10.48
C TRP A 79 -3.15 -1.22 10.93
N ARG A 80 -2.17 -1.46 10.05
CA ARG A 80 -0.76 -1.20 10.34
C ARG A 80 -0.52 0.28 10.68
N SER A 81 -1.09 1.19 9.89
CA SER A 81 -0.96 2.63 10.11
C SER A 81 -1.61 3.06 11.43
N LYS A 82 -2.84 2.59 11.71
CA LYS A 82 -3.54 2.86 12.98
C LYS A 82 -2.74 2.35 14.18
N THR A 83 -2.21 1.13 14.12
CA THR A 83 -1.40 0.54 15.19
C THR A 83 -0.16 1.40 15.48
N LEU A 84 0.52 1.87 14.43
CA LEU A 84 1.68 2.76 14.57
C LEU A 84 1.29 4.11 15.17
N GLN A 85 0.18 4.70 14.74
CA GLN A 85 -0.31 5.98 15.27
C GLN A 85 -0.63 5.89 16.76
N ILE A 86 -1.37 4.86 17.19
CA ILE A 86 -1.72 4.69 18.61
C ILE A 86 -0.46 4.47 19.47
N ARG A 87 0.47 3.63 19.00
CA ARG A 87 1.75 3.42 19.69
C ARG A 87 2.62 4.68 19.74
N ALA A 88 2.61 5.49 18.68
CA ALA A 88 3.35 6.75 18.65
C ALA A 88 2.78 7.77 19.63
N LEU A 89 1.46 7.81 19.80
CA LEU A 89 0.82 8.63 20.84
C LEU A 89 1.33 8.19 22.22
N GLY A 90 1.27 6.90 22.56
CA GLY A 90 1.76 6.39 23.83
C GLY A 90 3.27 6.61 24.08
N ALA A 91 4.09 6.81 23.05
CA ALA A 91 5.52 7.08 23.25
C ALA A 91 5.85 8.49 23.77
N TYR A 92 4.86 9.40 23.85
CA TYR A 92 5.08 10.76 24.33
C TYR A 92 5.28 10.82 25.86
N ARG A 93 6.43 11.33 26.28
CA ARG A 93 6.90 11.39 27.69
C ARG A 93 5.99 12.17 28.66
N HIS A 94 5.03 12.95 28.16
CA HIS A 94 4.17 13.84 28.96
C HIS A 94 2.68 13.48 28.91
N GLN A 95 2.33 12.25 28.55
CA GLN A 95 0.93 11.81 28.59
C GLN A 95 0.45 11.53 30.02
N SER A 96 -0.82 11.85 30.28
CA SER A 96 -1.50 11.46 31.51
C SER A 96 -1.75 9.95 31.53
N ALA A 97 -1.87 9.37 32.72
CA ALA A 97 -2.22 7.95 32.88
C ALA A 97 -3.53 7.58 32.16
N GLU A 98 -4.50 8.50 32.12
CA GLU A 98 -5.76 8.33 31.40
C GLU A 98 -5.56 8.25 29.88
N ALA A 99 -4.66 9.06 29.32
CA ALA A 99 -4.35 9.03 27.88
C ALA A 99 -3.66 7.71 27.48
N PHE A 100 -2.80 7.17 28.36
CA PHE A 100 -2.21 5.85 28.17
C PHE A 100 -3.27 4.74 28.18
N ALA A 101 -4.15 4.72 29.19
CA ALA A 101 -5.23 3.73 29.28
C ALA A 101 -6.16 3.78 28.05
N ALA A 102 -6.53 4.98 27.60
CA ALA A 102 -7.32 5.14 26.39
C ALA A 102 -6.60 4.61 25.12
N GLY A 103 -5.28 4.76 25.03
CA GLY A 103 -4.49 4.18 23.95
C GLY A 103 -4.47 2.66 23.96
N ASP A 104 -4.37 2.05 25.15
CA ASP A 104 -4.44 0.59 25.31
C ASP A 104 -5.82 0.04 24.95
N ASP A 105 -6.90 0.72 25.36
CA ASP A 105 -8.27 0.38 24.99
C ASP A 105 -8.48 0.46 23.47
N GLN A 106 -7.93 1.50 22.82
CA GLN A 106 -7.97 1.63 21.37
C GLN A 106 -7.21 0.50 20.66
N LEU A 107 -6.04 0.09 21.18
CA LEU A 107 -5.31 -1.06 20.64
C LEU A 107 -6.07 -2.38 20.84
N ALA A 108 -6.72 -2.57 21.99
CA ALA A 108 -7.53 -3.75 22.26
C ALA A 108 -8.72 -3.84 21.30
N ALA A 109 -9.43 -2.73 21.08
CA ALA A 109 -10.52 -2.64 20.12
C ALA A 109 -10.04 -2.94 18.69
N LEU A 110 -8.91 -2.37 18.28
CA LEU A 110 -8.31 -2.62 16.97
C LEU A 110 -7.91 -4.09 16.77
N ARG A 111 -7.33 -4.72 17.80
CA ARG A 111 -7.00 -6.17 17.77
C ARG A 111 -8.25 -7.03 17.62
N SER A 112 -9.35 -6.66 18.27
CA SER A 112 -10.64 -7.34 18.09
C SER A 112 -11.18 -7.22 16.66
N GLU A 113 -11.10 -6.02 16.05
CA GLU A 113 -11.46 -5.81 14.63
C GLU A 113 -10.63 -6.71 13.70
N ILE A 114 -9.31 -6.75 13.93
CA ILE A 114 -8.38 -7.56 13.13
C ILE A 114 -8.67 -9.06 13.30
N ASP A 115 -8.95 -9.53 14.52
CA ASP A 115 -9.25 -10.95 14.75
C ASP A 115 -10.58 -11.37 14.09
N GLN A 116 -11.60 -10.51 14.13
CA GLN A 116 -12.86 -10.75 13.42
C GLN A 116 -12.63 -10.82 11.91
N ALA A 117 -11.87 -9.88 11.34
CA ALA A 117 -11.55 -9.88 9.93
C ALA A 117 -10.71 -11.11 9.52
N ARG A 118 -9.79 -11.55 10.38
CA ARG A 118 -9.00 -12.77 10.18
C ARG A 118 -9.89 -14.01 10.10
N ARG A 119 -10.88 -14.14 10.98
CA ARG A 119 -11.84 -15.25 10.97
C ARG A 119 -12.70 -15.23 9.71
N ALA A 120 -13.21 -14.07 9.31
CA ALA A 120 -13.99 -13.90 8.09
C ALA A 120 -13.15 -14.27 6.85
N PHE A 121 -11.91 -13.79 6.79
CA PHE A 121 -10.99 -14.09 5.69
C PHE A 121 -10.63 -15.58 5.59
N LEU A 122 -10.45 -16.26 6.72
CA LEU A 122 -10.21 -17.72 6.73
C LEU A 122 -11.39 -18.50 6.15
N ILE A 123 -12.62 -18.09 6.47
CA ILE A 123 -13.83 -18.71 5.91
C ILE A 123 -13.89 -18.43 4.40
N GLU A 124 -13.59 -17.20 3.99
CA GLU A 124 -13.64 -16.80 2.58
C GLU A 124 -12.61 -17.55 1.73
N MET A 125 -11.39 -17.77 2.24
CA MET A 125 -10.26 -18.38 1.52
C MET A 125 -10.08 -19.87 1.77
N ASP A 126 -11.06 -20.56 2.36
CA ASP A 126 -10.92 -21.97 2.77
C ASP A 126 -10.47 -22.88 1.61
N ASP A 127 -10.96 -22.61 0.39
CA ASP A 127 -10.64 -23.35 -0.83
C ASP A 127 -9.19 -23.21 -1.32
N ILE A 128 -8.50 -22.16 -0.90
CA ILE A 128 -7.13 -21.81 -1.32
C ILE A 128 -6.22 -21.46 -0.14
N ARG A 129 -6.54 -21.97 1.06
CA ARG A 129 -5.91 -21.57 2.31
C ARG A 129 -4.40 -21.75 2.35
N ASP A 130 -3.91 -22.81 1.71
CA ASP A 130 -2.49 -23.16 1.69
C ASP A 130 -1.69 -22.39 0.63
N MET A 131 -2.34 -21.52 -0.16
CA MET A 131 -1.65 -20.73 -1.17
C MET A 131 -0.74 -19.68 -0.51
N PRO A 132 0.50 -19.48 -1.01
CA PRO A 132 1.47 -18.58 -0.37
C PRO A 132 0.94 -17.17 -0.08
N ALA A 133 0.15 -16.59 -1.00
CA ALA A 133 -0.41 -15.25 -0.81
C ALA A 133 -1.37 -15.16 0.39
N VAL A 134 -2.15 -16.22 0.63
CA VAL A 134 -3.09 -16.31 1.77
C VAL A 134 -2.31 -16.47 3.07
N VAL A 135 -1.31 -17.36 3.07
CA VAL A 135 -0.43 -17.58 4.22
C VAL A 135 0.34 -16.31 4.60
N ASP A 136 0.90 -15.61 3.62
CA ASP A 136 1.63 -14.35 3.83
C ASP A 136 0.72 -13.27 4.44
N TYR A 137 -0.51 -13.16 3.94
CA TYR A 137 -1.50 -12.22 4.46
C TYR A 137 -1.91 -12.56 5.91
N LEU A 138 -2.23 -13.83 6.19
CA LEU A 138 -2.54 -14.29 7.55
C LEU A 138 -1.38 -14.03 8.51
N GLY A 139 -0.15 -14.32 8.08
CA GLY A 139 1.05 -14.02 8.86
C GLY A 139 1.23 -12.53 9.13
N ALA A 140 0.81 -11.66 8.22
CA ALA A 140 0.82 -10.21 8.44
C ALA A 140 -0.25 -9.78 9.46
N LEU A 141 -1.45 -10.37 9.42
CA LEU A 141 -2.47 -10.13 10.45
C LEU A 141 -2.01 -10.60 11.83
N ASP A 142 -1.42 -11.80 11.91
CA ASP A 142 -0.93 -12.37 13.17
C ASP A 142 0.16 -11.49 13.80
N ARG A 143 0.95 -10.77 13.02
CA ARG A 143 1.94 -9.80 13.53
C ARG A 143 1.30 -8.54 14.11
N LEU A 144 0.12 -8.13 13.63
CA LEU A 144 -0.63 -6.99 14.18
C LEU A 144 -1.38 -7.37 15.47
N LEU A 145 -1.73 -8.65 15.62
CA LEU A 145 -2.37 -9.17 16.83
C LEU A 145 -1.40 -9.34 18.01
N LYS A 146 -0.09 -9.40 17.74
CA LYS A 146 0.97 -9.38 18.77
C LYS A 146 1.21 -7.96 19.28
#